data_AF-A0A835H454-F1
#
_entry.id   AF-A0A835H454-F1
#
_cell.length_a   1.000
_cell.length_b   1.000
_cell.length_c   1.000
_cell.angle_alpha   90.00
_cell.angle_beta   90.00
_cell.angle_gamma   90.00
#
_symmetry.space_group_name_H-M   'P 1'
#
loop_
_entity.id
_entity.type
_entity.pdbx_description
1 polymer ?
#
loop_
_entity_poly.entity_id
_entity_poly.type
_entity_poly.pdbx_seq_one_letter_code
_entity_poly.pdbx_strand_id
1 'polypeptide(L)'
;MSWLEAMAYLPGIAKGFTVDALKERNLEATGQLELFPLQGMIARIRSDKSPHPHRNGNLYSVGYLVGWGEEDDKNSDLYKDWIRRVHEYMSPFVSKGPRAAYVNEVDLDLGVMDWDNHSISSDEYVNLGRAWGERYFLGNYNRLVRAKTYIDPNNVFRHRQSIPPMFFQDLNDDSNQFVSC
;
A
#
# COMPACT_ATOMS: atom_id res chain seq x y z
N MET A 1 -4.36 -20.93 -0.92
CA MET A 1 -4.69 -19.62 -0.27
C MET A 1 -4.05 -18.48 -1.07
N SER A 2 -4.68 -17.32 -1.27
CA SER A 2 -4.01 -16.19 -1.95
C SER A 2 -3.31 -15.27 -0.95
N TRP A 3 -2.01 -15.04 -1.17
CA TRP A 3 -1.28 -13.92 -0.60
C TRP A 3 -1.25 -12.82 -1.66
N LEU A 4 -2.00 -11.73 -1.42
CA LEU A 4 -2.11 -10.59 -2.33
C LEU A 4 -1.24 -9.45 -1.79
N GLU A 5 -0.28 -9.02 -2.59
CA GLU A 5 0.51 -7.80 -2.32
C GLU A 5 0.06 -6.60 -3.16
N ALA A 6 -0.56 -6.74 -4.35
CA ALA A 6 -1.19 -5.59 -5.04
C ALA A 6 -2.15 -5.83 -6.25
N MET A 7 -3.18 -4.97 -6.43
CA MET A 7 -4.16 -4.74 -7.50
C MET A 7 -4.84 -3.31 -7.48
N ALA A 8 -5.33 -2.84 -8.61
CA ALA A 8 -6.43 -1.86 -8.70
C ALA A 8 -7.11 -1.93 -10.09
N TYR A 9 -8.45 -1.90 -10.15
CA TYR A 9 -9.34 -2.58 -11.13
C TYR A 9 -9.34 -2.25 -12.65
N LEU A 10 -9.66 -3.29 -13.43
CA LEU A 10 -9.91 -3.35 -14.89
C LEU A 10 -11.41 -3.22 -15.29
N PRO A 11 -11.72 -2.85 -16.55
CA PRO A 11 -13.05 -2.97 -17.13
C PRO A 11 -13.27 -4.30 -17.90
N GLY A 12 -14.51 -4.80 -17.86
CA GLY A 12 -15.05 -5.71 -18.87
C GLY A 12 -15.19 -7.18 -18.46
N ILE A 13 -16.16 -7.49 -17.59
CA ILE A 13 -16.66 -8.86 -17.44
C ILE A 13 -17.83 -9.03 -18.42
N ALA A 14 -17.66 -9.85 -19.44
CA ALA A 14 -18.75 -10.26 -20.32
C ALA A 14 -19.78 -11.07 -19.51
N LYS A 15 -21.07 -10.76 -19.72
CA LYS A 15 -22.21 -11.43 -19.07
C LYS A 15 -22.15 -12.94 -19.35
N GLY A 16 -21.97 -13.76 -18.30
CA GLY A 16 -22.21 -15.21 -18.36
C GLY A 16 -21.09 -16.15 -17.92
N PHE A 17 -19.94 -15.66 -17.43
CA PHE A 17 -18.90 -16.56 -16.91
C PHE A 17 -19.35 -17.22 -15.59
N THR A 18 -19.52 -18.54 -15.59
CA THR A 18 -19.80 -19.37 -14.42
C THR A 18 -18.58 -19.51 -13.53
N VAL A 19 -18.79 -19.76 -12.24
CA VAL A 19 -17.76 -19.96 -11.20
C VAL A 19 -16.78 -21.09 -11.57
N ASP A 20 -17.19 -22.04 -12.39
CA ASP A 20 -16.36 -23.19 -12.77
C ASP A 20 -15.23 -22.84 -13.73
N ALA A 21 -15.41 -21.83 -14.60
CA ALA A 21 -14.33 -21.33 -15.46
C ALA A 21 -13.24 -20.59 -14.68
N LEU A 22 -13.58 -20.03 -13.50
CA LEU A 22 -12.60 -19.47 -12.57
C LEU A 22 -11.85 -20.56 -11.80
N LYS A 23 -12.50 -21.71 -11.53
CA LYS A 23 -11.86 -22.86 -10.89
C LYS A 23 -10.87 -23.56 -11.82
N GLU A 24 -11.22 -23.75 -13.10
CA GLU A 24 -10.34 -24.39 -14.08
C GLU A 24 -9.06 -23.58 -14.37
N ARG A 25 -9.11 -22.25 -14.24
CA ARG A 25 -7.92 -21.39 -14.35
C ARG A 25 -6.99 -21.44 -13.13
N ASN A 26 -7.45 -21.97 -12.00
CA ASN A 26 -6.71 -22.00 -10.73
C ASN A 26 -6.03 -23.36 -10.45
N LEU A 27 -6.06 -24.30 -11.39
CA LEU A 27 -5.54 -25.67 -11.19
C LEU A 27 -4.01 -25.77 -11.28
N GLU A 28 -3.30 -24.70 -11.67
CA GLU A 28 -1.84 -24.67 -11.72
C GLU A 28 -1.32 -23.36 -11.13
N ALA A 29 -0.19 -23.43 -10.40
CA ALA A 29 0.47 -22.25 -9.86
C ALA A 29 0.85 -21.29 -11.00
N THR A 30 0.12 -20.18 -11.10
CA THR A 30 0.23 -19.23 -12.19
C THR A 30 0.68 -17.88 -11.65
N GLY A 31 1.86 -17.45 -12.11
CA GLY A 31 2.33 -16.09 -11.93
C GLY A 31 1.65 -15.17 -12.94
N GLN A 32 1.20 -14.00 -12.50
CA GLN A 32 0.55 -13.00 -13.35
C GLN A 32 1.23 -11.64 -13.18
N LEU A 33 1.39 -10.93 -14.29
CA LEU A 33 1.82 -9.54 -14.35
C LEU A 33 0.66 -8.68 -14.85
N GLU A 34 0.32 -7.63 -14.11
CA GLU A 34 -0.76 -6.72 -14.45
C GLU A 34 -0.21 -5.31 -14.65
N LEU A 35 -0.58 -4.64 -15.75
CA LEU A 35 -0.13 -3.29 -16.07
C LEU A 35 -1.31 -2.35 -16.24
N PHE A 36 -1.39 -1.32 -15.38
CA PHE A 36 -2.47 -0.34 -15.35
C PHE A 36 -1.96 1.03 -15.80
N PRO A 37 -2.41 1.57 -16.94
CA PRO A 37 -1.99 2.90 -17.37
C PRO A 37 -2.57 4.00 -16.47
N LEU A 38 -1.72 4.92 -15.98
CA LEU A 38 -2.09 5.98 -15.02
C LEU A 38 -2.24 7.38 -15.64
N GLN A 39 -2.32 7.47 -16.97
CA GLN A 39 -2.42 8.74 -17.68
C GLN A 39 -3.88 9.29 -17.70
N GLY A 40 -4.16 10.25 -18.60
CA GLY A 40 -5.50 10.80 -18.77
C GLY A 40 -5.98 11.59 -17.56
N MET A 41 -7.17 11.26 -17.04
CA MET A 41 -7.74 11.99 -15.90
C MET A 41 -6.90 11.82 -14.63
N ILE A 42 -6.29 10.66 -14.40
CA ILE A 42 -5.46 10.39 -13.22
C ILE A 42 -4.27 11.37 -13.17
N ALA A 43 -3.64 11.64 -14.32
CA ALA A 43 -2.54 12.60 -14.42
C ALA A 43 -2.97 14.08 -14.27
N ARG A 44 -4.25 14.42 -14.41
CA ARG A 44 -4.77 15.79 -14.27
C ARG A 44 -5.16 16.16 -12.83
N ILE A 45 -5.26 15.17 -11.95
CA ILE A 45 -5.57 15.37 -10.54
C ILE A 45 -4.27 15.70 -9.79
N ARG A 46 -4.29 16.73 -8.94
CA ARG A 46 -3.15 17.05 -8.07
C ARG A 46 -2.87 15.89 -7.11
N SER A 47 -1.59 15.60 -6.85
CA SER A 47 -1.15 14.53 -5.94
C SER A 47 -1.62 14.71 -4.50
N ASP A 48 -1.94 15.92 -4.07
CA ASP A 48 -2.42 16.25 -2.72
C ASP A 48 -3.96 16.37 -2.61
N LYS A 49 -4.69 16.17 -3.71
CA LYS A 49 -6.15 16.32 -3.74
C LYS A 49 -6.86 15.24 -2.92
N SER A 50 -6.28 14.06 -2.84
CA SER A 50 -6.69 12.95 -1.98
C SER A 50 -5.44 12.25 -1.42
N PRO A 51 -5.57 11.31 -0.46
CA PRO A 51 -4.42 10.60 0.09
C PRO A 51 -3.55 9.89 -0.97
N HIS A 52 -4.17 9.40 -2.05
CA HIS A 52 -3.48 8.68 -3.12
C HIS A 52 -2.67 9.61 -4.04
N PRO A 53 -1.32 9.59 -3.97
CA PRO A 53 -0.48 10.64 -4.53
C PRO A 53 0.02 10.34 -5.95
N HIS A 54 -0.10 9.09 -6.42
CA HIS A 54 0.50 8.59 -7.66
C HIS A 54 -0.29 9.08 -8.89
N ARG A 55 0.02 10.31 -9.31
CA ARG A 55 -0.68 11.03 -10.39
C ARG A 55 0.29 11.29 -11.55
N ASN A 56 0.33 12.54 -12.04
CA ASN A 56 1.23 12.98 -13.09
C ASN A 56 2.68 12.52 -12.84
N GLY A 57 3.38 12.08 -13.88
CA GLY A 57 4.73 11.51 -13.78
C GLY A 57 4.78 9.99 -13.60
N ASN A 58 3.66 9.32 -13.29
CA ASN A 58 3.58 7.86 -13.25
C ASN A 58 2.95 7.34 -14.55
N LEU A 59 3.64 6.42 -15.24
CA LEU A 59 3.17 5.86 -16.52
C LEU A 59 2.20 4.69 -16.31
N TYR A 60 2.60 3.75 -15.46
CA TYR A 60 1.85 2.54 -15.14
C TYR A 60 1.95 2.24 -13.65
N SER A 61 0.91 1.60 -13.10
CA SER A 61 1.05 0.73 -11.92
C SER A 61 1.25 -0.70 -12.42
N VAL A 62 2.15 -1.45 -11.76
CA VAL A 62 2.47 -2.83 -12.13
C VAL A 62 2.23 -3.73 -10.92
N GLY A 63 1.31 -4.68 -11.05
CA GLY A 63 1.02 -5.70 -10.05
C GLY A 63 1.69 -7.03 -10.41
N TYR A 64 2.21 -7.71 -9.39
CA TYR A 64 2.74 -9.07 -9.51
C TYR A 64 1.89 -9.97 -8.61
N LEU A 65 1.32 -11.03 -9.17
CA LEU A 65 0.49 -11.97 -8.44
C LEU A 65 1.01 -13.39 -8.63
N VAL A 66 0.92 -14.19 -7.59
CA VAL A 66 1.08 -15.64 -7.66
C VAL A 66 -0.06 -16.29 -6.89
N GLY A 67 -0.79 -17.18 -7.54
CA GLY A 67 -1.87 -17.94 -6.94
C GLY A 67 -1.54 -19.43 -6.91
N TRP A 68 -2.01 -20.13 -5.88
CA TRP A 68 -1.93 -21.59 -5.78
C TRP A 68 -3.14 -22.15 -5.03
N GLY A 69 -3.52 -23.39 -5.36
CA GLY A 69 -4.60 -24.14 -4.71
C GLY A 69 -4.23 -24.63 -3.31
N GLU A 70 -5.22 -25.01 -2.50
CA GLU A 70 -5.00 -25.52 -1.13
C GLU A 70 -4.15 -26.80 -1.13
N GLU A 71 -4.33 -27.63 -2.14
CA GLU A 71 -3.57 -28.86 -2.40
C GLU A 71 -2.05 -28.63 -2.54
N ASP A 72 -1.65 -27.40 -2.90
CA ASP A 72 -0.26 -26.99 -3.12
C ASP A 72 0.28 -26.07 -2.02
N ASP A 73 -0.44 -25.88 -0.90
CA ASP A 73 0.00 -25.03 0.23
C ASP A 73 1.36 -25.46 0.81
N LYS A 74 1.72 -26.76 0.69
CA LYS A 74 3.05 -27.29 1.05
C LYS A 74 4.21 -26.61 0.30
N ASN A 75 3.93 -26.00 -0.85
CA ASN A 75 4.88 -25.28 -1.69
C ASN A 75 4.74 -23.75 -1.54
N SER A 76 3.95 -23.26 -0.59
CA SER A 76 3.67 -21.81 -0.44
C SER A 76 4.91 -20.94 -0.29
N ASP A 77 5.94 -21.41 0.42
CA ASP A 77 7.20 -20.67 0.56
C ASP A 77 7.95 -20.53 -0.78
N LEU A 78 7.89 -21.55 -1.64
CA LEU A 78 8.47 -21.49 -2.99
C LEU A 78 7.80 -20.39 -3.84
N TYR A 79 6.48 -20.25 -3.76
CA TYR A 79 5.73 -19.23 -4.49
C TYR A 79 6.00 -17.82 -3.95
N LYS A 80 6.05 -17.66 -2.63
CA LYS A 80 6.43 -16.39 -1.97
C LYS A 80 7.86 -15.99 -2.31
N ASP A 81 8.79 -16.93 -2.33
CA ASP A 81 10.18 -16.64 -2.72
C ASP A 81 10.29 -16.28 -4.21
N TRP A 82 9.48 -16.91 -5.07
CA TRP A 82 9.43 -16.57 -6.48
C TRP A 82 8.95 -15.14 -6.71
N ILE A 83 7.84 -14.72 -6.09
CA ILE A 83 7.30 -13.36 -6.28
C ILE A 83 8.25 -12.30 -5.73
N ARG A 84 8.92 -12.57 -4.59
CA ARG A 84 9.96 -11.69 -4.03
C ARG A 84 11.15 -11.52 -4.96
N ARG A 85 11.61 -12.61 -5.61
CA ARG A 85 12.70 -12.53 -6.62
C ARG A 85 12.28 -11.72 -7.84
N VAL A 86 11.04 -11.85 -8.31
CA VAL A 86 10.51 -11.02 -9.40
C VAL A 86 10.45 -9.55 -8.98
N HIS A 87 9.93 -9.27 -7.78
CA HIS A 87 9.86 -7.92 -7.24
C HIS A 87 11.25 -7.29 -7.12
N GLU A 88 12.26 -8.03 -6.63
CA GLU A 88 13.64 -7.55 -6.54
C GLU A 88 14.28 -7.34 -7.91
N TYR A 89 14.07 -8.26 -8.85
CA TYR A 89 14.56 -8.11 -10.23
C TYR A 89 14.04 -6.81 -10.89
N MET A 90 12.84 -6.38 -10.54
CA MET A 90 12.20 -5.18 -11.08
C MET A 90 12.68 -3.87 -10.43
N SER A 91 13.40 -3.94 -9.30
CA SER A 91 13.95 -2.79 -8.55
C SER A 91 14.59 -1.69 -9.41
N PRO A 92 15.44 -1.98 -10.42
CA PRO A 92 16.10 -0.92 -11.18
C PRO A 92 15.17 -0.18 -12.16
N PHE A 93 14.02 -0.76 -12.53
CA PHE A 93 13.12 -0.26 -13.59
C PHE A 93 11.89 0.49 -13.06
N VAL A 94 11.61 0.39 -11.76
CA VAL A 94 10.47 1.04 -11.12
C VAL A 94 10.88 2.32 -10.37
N SER A 95 9.89 3.00 -9.78
CA SER A 95 10.12 4.19 -8.94
C SER A 95 11.15 3.96 -7.82
N LYS A 96 11.87 5.02 -7.46
CA LYS A 96 12.91 5.02 -6.41
C LYS A 96 12.82 6.30 -5.59
N GLY A 97 13.23 6.22 -4.32
CA GLY A 97 13.29 7.36 -3.40
C GLY A 97 11.94 7.97 -3.01
N PRO A 98 10.95 7.20 -2.50
CA PRO A 98 10.95 5.78 -2.19
C PRO A 98 10.44 4.89 -3.34
N ARG A 99 10.56 3.56 -3.20
CA ARG A 99 9.86 2.63 -4.10
C ARG A 99 8.37 2.67 -3.78
N ALA A 100 7.58 3.29 -4.67
CA ALA A 100 6.17 3.53 -4.47
C ALA A 100 5.36 2.23 -4.36
N ALA A 101 4.30 2.28 -3.55
CA ALA A 101 3.34 1.20 -3.35
C ALA A 101 1.90 1.77 -3.29
N TYR A 102 0.89 0.90 -3.27
CA TYR A 102 -0.51 1.31 -3.20
C TYR A 102 -1.18 0.74 -1.94
N VAL A 103 -1.95 1.55 -1.20
CA VAL A 103 -2.42 1.13 0.14
C VAL A 103 -3.51 0.06 0.13
N ASN A 104 -4.32 -0.05 -0.94
CA ASN A 104 -5.30 -1.14 -1.03
C ASN A 104 -4.66 -2.52 -1.15
N GLU A 105 -3.34 -2.51 -1.26
CA GLU A 105 -2.47 -3.56 -1.73
C GLU A 105 -1.35 -3.66 -0.72
N VAL A 106 -1.79 -4.18 0.43
CA VAL A 106 -1.05 -4.13 1.67
C VAL A 106 0.08 -5.14 1.59
N ASP A 107 1.29 -4.62 1.46
CA ASP A 107 2.52 -5.40 1.49
C ASP A 107 3.15 -5.28 2.88
N LEU A 108 3.09 -6.36 3.65
CA LEU A 108 3.66 -6.42 5.00
C LEU A 108 5.19 -6.56 5.01
N ASP A 109 5.82 -6.92 3.88
CA ASP A 109 7.27 -6.96 3.72
C ASP A 109 7.87 -5.53 3.71
N LEU A 110 7.05 -4.49 3.53
CA LEU A 110 7.44 -3.07 3.70
C LEU A 110 7.72 -2.67 5.16
N GLY A 111 7.38 -3.54 6.12
CA GLY A 111 7.52 -3.31 7.55
C GLY A 111 6.16 -3.28 8.25
N VAL A 112 6.19 -3.57 9.55
CA VAL A 112 4.99 -3.63 10.39
C VAL A 112 5.23 -2.93 11.72
N MET A 113 4.17 -2.36 12.27
CA MET A 113 4.15 -1.77 13.60
C MET A 113 3.79 -2.80 14.66
N ASP A 114 4.59 -2.81 15.73
CA ASP A 114 4.24 -3.45 16.99
C ASP A 114 3.59 -2.41 17.92
N TRP A 115 2.26 -2.44 17.97
CA TRP A 115 1.47 -1.52 18.79
C TRP A 115 1.50 -1.85 20.29
N ASP A 116 2.02 -3.01 20.67
CA ASP A 116 2.12 -3.42 22.06
C ASP A 116 3.48 -2.99 22.68
N ASN A 117 4.39 -2.48 21.85
CA ASN A 117 5.65 -1.89 22.30
C ASN A 117 5.47 -0.47 22.87
N HIS A 118 4.98 -0.36 24.10
CA HIS A 118 4.77 0.92 24.78
C HIS A 118 6.06 1.61 25.28
N SER A 119 7.24 1.11 24.90
CA SER A 119 8.53 1.70 25.31
C SER A 119 8.97 2.88 24.43
N ILE A 120 8.32 3.07 23.29
CA ILE A 120 8.66 4.11 22.31
C ILE A 120 7.64 5.25 22.30
N SER A 121 8.06 6.44 21.87
CA SER A 121 7.20 7.62 21.82
C SER A 121 6.24 7.60 20.62
N SER A 122 5.19 8.45 20.65
CA SER A 122 4.30 8.65 19.51
C SER A 122 5.04 9.13 18.26
N ASP A 123 6.06 9.98 18.42
CA ASP A 123 6.90 10.43 17.30
C ASP A 123 7.74 9.29 16.71
N GLU A 124 8.21 8.38 17.55
CA GLU A 124 8.95 7.20 17.10
C GLU A 124 8.03 6.25 16.31
N TYR A 125 6.78 6.07 16.75
CA TYR A 125 5.78 5.38 15.94
C TYR A 125 5.55 6.06 14.59
N VAL A 126 5.42 7.39 14.55
CA VAL A 126 5.28 8.16 13.30
C VAL A 126 6.47 7.95 12.37
N ASN A 127 7.68 7.94 12.91
CA ASN A 127 8.91 7.72 12.15
C ASN A 127 9.01 6.29 11.62
N LEU A 128 8.72 5.27 12.43
CA LEU A 128 8.66 3.87 11.98
C LEU A 128 7.63 3.68 10.87
N GLY A 129 6.47 4.33 11.00
CA GLY A 129 5.40 4.29 10.01
C GLY A 129 5.75 4.89 8.65
N ARG A 130 6.80 5.71 8.55
CA ARG A 130 7.27 6.25 7.26
C ARG A 130 7.73 5.16 6.29
N ALA A 131 8.21 4.02 6.81
CA ALA A 131 8.75 2.92 6.00
C ALA A 131 7.77 2.43 4.92
N TRP A 132 6.49 2.28 5.27
CA TRP A 132 5.40 1.99 4.32
C TRP A 132 4.57 3.24 3.98
N GLY A 133 4.39 4.16 4.94
CA GLY A 133 3.55 5.34 4.78
C GLY A 133 3.99 6.25 3.65
N GLU A 134 5.29 6.49 3.48
CA GLU A 134 5.80 7.31 2.37
C GLU A 134 5.76 6.57 1.04
N ARG A 135 5.81 5.23 1.03
CA ARG A 135 5.61 4.44 -0.19
C ARG A 135 4.17 4.51 -0.69
N TYR A 136 3.20 4.47 0.22
CA TYR A 136 1.77 4.55 -0.10
C TYR A 136 1.30 5.98 -0.39
N PHE A 137 1.77 6.96 0.39
CA PHE A 137 1.17 8.30 0.44
C PHE A 137 2.13 9.43 0.07
N LEU A 138 3.42 9.15 -0.16
CA LEU A 138 4.45 10.15 -0.46
C LEU A 138 4.33 11.35 0.50
N GLY A 139 4.38 12.58 -0.02
CA GLY A 139 4.26 13.82 0.76
C GLY A 139 2.93 13.99 1.51
N ASN A 140 1.92 13.15 1.26
CA ASN A 140 0.64 13.23 1.99
C ASN A 140 0.69 12.57 3.37
N TYR A 141 1.71 11.77 3.69
CA TYR A 141 1.79 11.02 4.95
C TYR A 141 1.63 11.92 6.19
N ASN A 142 2.37 13.04 6.27
CA ASN A 142 2.30 13.95 7.42
C ASN A 142 0.89 14.54 7.61
N ARG A 143 0.17 14.84 6.52
CA ARG A 143 -1.21 15.32 6.60
C ARG A 143 -2.15 14.24 7.14
N LEU A 144 -1.91 12.97 6.82
CA LEU A 144 -2.69 11.85 7.33
C LEU A 144 -2.43 11.60 8.81
N VAL A 145 -1.18 11.71 9.27
CA VAL A 145 -0.82 11.63 10.69
C VAL A 145 -1.59 12.68 11.51
N ARG A 146 -1.62 13.94 11.04
CA ARG A 146 -2.43 14.99 11.69
C ARG A 146 -3.92 14.66 11.71
N ALA A 147 -4.47 14.20 10.58
CA ALA A 147 -5.88 13.83 10.52
C ALA A 147 -6.22 12.67 11.48
N LYS A 148 -5.36 11.66 11.55
CA LYS A 148 -5.47 10.53 12.48
C LYS A 148 -5.44 10.99 13.93
N THR A 149 -4.50 11.87 14.27
CA THR A 149 -4.35 12.44 15.62
C THR A 149 -5.62 13.19 16.05
N TYR A 150 -6.24 13.92 15.12
CA TYR A 150 -7.48 14.65 15.41
C TYR A 150 -8.69 13.72 15.60
N ILE A 151 -8.87 12.74 14.72
CA ILE A 151 -10.10 11.92 14.69
C ILE A 151 -10.05 10.69 15.60
N ASP A 152 -8.85 10.19 15.90
CA ASP A 152 -8.63 8.99 16.73
C ASP A 152 -7.32 9.11 17.54
N PRO A 153 -7.25 10.05 18.50
CA PRO A 153 -6.04 10.31 19.29
C PRO A 153 -5.63 9.12 20.16
N ASN A 154 -6.58 8.28 20.57
CA ASN A 154 -6.33 7.08 21.38
C ASN A 154 -5.97 5.85 20.53
N ASN A 155 -5.89 6.02 19.21
CA ASN A 155 -5.52 4.99 18.25
C ASN A 155 -6.39 3.71 18.36
N VAL A 156 -7.69 3.87 18.56
CA VAL A 156 -8.65 2.74 18.66
C VAL A 156 -8.69 1.95 17.35
N PHE A 157 -8.68 2.64 16.21
CA PHE A 157 -8.68 2.03 14.89
C PHE A 157 -7.24 1.83 14.39
N ARG A 158 -6.65 0.69 14.72
CA ARG A 158 -5.27 0.36 14.35
C ARG A 158 -5.11 -1.04 13.76
N HIS A 159 -4.13 -1.18 12.88
CA HIS A 159 -3.63 -2.46 12.35
C HIS A 159 -2.11 -2.32 12.10
N ARG A 160 -1.44 -3.40 11.69
CA ARG A 160 0.03 -3.44 11.56
C ARG A 160 0.67 -2.36 10.67
N GLN A 161 -0.10 -1.67 9.82
CA GLN A 161 0.37 -0.59 8.95
C GLN A 161 -0.55 0.65 9.00
N SER A 162 -1.41 0.79 10.02
CA SER A 162 -2.25 1.98 10.14
C SER A 162 -1.40 3.22 10.37
N ILE A 163 -1.91 4.38 9.95
CA ILE A 163 -1.29 5.67 10.26
C ILE A 163 -1.24 5.85 11.79
N PRO A 164 -0.06 6.12 12.37
CA PRO A 164 0.06 6.46 13.79
C PRO A 164 -0.42 7.89 14.07
N PRO A 165 -1.12 8.13 15.19
CA PRO A 165 -1.30 9.48 15.71
C PRO A 165 -0.01 10.00 16.36
N MET A 166 0.17 11.32 16.36
CA MET A 166 1.15 12.03 17.18
C MET A 166 0.60 12.22 18.61
N PHE A 167 1.44 12.73 19.51
CA PHE A 167 0.96 13.16 20.82
C PHE A 167 0.08 14.41 20.66
N PHE A 168 -1.10 14.43 21.30
CA PHE A 168 -2.14 15.44 21.01
C PHE A 168 -1.71 16.88 21.34
N GLN A 169 -0.76 17.08 22.27
CA GLN A 169 -0.26 18.41 22.61
C GLN A 169 0.52 19.08 21.46
N ASP A 170 1.13 18.29 20.57
CA ASP A 170 1.96 18.79 19.46
C ASP A 170 1.13 19.42 18.33
N LEU A 171 -0.18 19.10 18.25
CA LEU A 171 -1.09 19.76 17.30
C LEU A 171 -1.30 21.24 17.60
N ASN A 172 -1.15 21.65 18.86
CA ASN A 172 -1.39 23.03 19.27
C ASN A 172 -0.19 23.94 18.99
N ASP A 173 1.04 23.42 18.96
CA ASP A 173 2.25 24.20 18.66
C ASP A 173 2.35 24.58 17.17
N ASP A 174 1.93 23.70 16.26
CA ASP A 174 1.93 23.98 14.82
C ASP A 174 0.77 24.87 14.34
N SER A 175 -0.26 25.07 15.18
CA SER A 175 -1.39 25.94 14.85
C SER A 175 -1.00 27.43 14.73
N ASN A 176 0.15 27.82 15.30
CA ASN A 176 0.69 29.18 15.24
C ASN A 176 1.52 29.48 13.97
N GLN A 177 1.78 28.49 13.09
CA GLN A 177 2.52 28.74 11.84
C GLN A 177 1.63 29.06 10.63
N PHE A 178 0.31 29.12 10.81
CA PHE A 178 -0.65 29.33 9.71
C PHE A 178 -1.29 30.73 9.67
N VAL A 179 -0.79 31.69 10.45
CA VAL A 179 -1.11 33.13 10.27
C VAL A 179 0.08 33.83 9.61
N SER A 180 0.36 33.48 8.36
CA SER A 180 1.24 34.24 7.47
C SER A 180 1.09 33.72 6.03
N CYS A 181 0.02 34.15 5.37
CA CYS A 181 -0.03 34.34 3.92
C CYS A 181 -0.23 35.83 3.66
#